data_AF-A0A319EFV9-F1
#
_entry.id   AF-A0A319EFV9-F1
#
_cell.length_a   1.000
_cell.length_b   1.000
_cell.length_c   1.000
_cell.angle_alpha   90.00
_cell.angle_beta   90.00
_cell.angle_gamma   90.00
#
_symmetry.space_group_name_H-M   'P 1'
#
loop_
_entity.id
_entity.type
_entity.pdbx_description
1 polymer ?
#
loop_
_entity_poly.entity_id
_entity_poly.type
_entity_poly.pdbx_seq_one_letter_code
_entity_poly.pdbx_strand_id
1 'polypeptide(L)'
;MITGMARSIRAENPQLAFTTLDIDAEKPMDASKNVETVIDIFIKGENSKHSARPDWEYAIRNEHAMVPKILMEKGMNDLIATYNIGPTAEDALFKQEGRPMTLSVGTPGRLDTLQFVDDPTRVLWNLSRIIMWRLKSR
;
A
#
# COMPACT_ATOMS: atom_id res chain seq x y z
N MET A 1 6.71 -16.12 18.16
CA MET A 1 5.44 -15.75 18.85
C MET A 1 5.54 -14.50 19.73
N ILE A 2 6.70 -14.13 20.31
CA ILE A 2 6.81 -12.95 21.22
C ILE A 2 6.84 -11.57 20.51
N THR A 3 7.14 -11.52 19.20
CA THR A 3 7.41 -10.26 18.47
C THR A 3 6.26 -9.26 18.48
N GLY A 4 5.01 -9.72 18.30
CA GLY A 4 3.83 -8.84 18.34
C GLY A 4 3.57 -8.22 19.73
N MET A 5 3.77 -8.99 20.79
CA MET A 5 3.69 -8.50 22.16
C MET A 5 4.79 -7.47 22.44
N ALA A 6 6.04 -7.75 22.04
CA ALA A 6 7.15 -6.82 22.20
C ALA A 6 6.91 -5.49 21.46
N ARG A 7 6.32 -5.53 20.26
CA ARG A 7 5.91 -4.31 19.52
C ARG A 7 4.90 -3.48 20.32
N SER A 8 3.88 -4.13 20.89
CA SER A 8 2.84 -3.46 21.68
C SER A 8 3.46 -2.80 22.92
N ILE A 9 4.30 -3.52 23.66
CA ILE A 9 4.99 -2.99 24.84
C ILE A 9 5.87 -1.79 24.50
N ARG A 10 6.61 -1.83 23.37
CA ARG A 10 7.43 -0.68 22.93
C ARG A 10 6.60 0.52 22.49
N ALA A 11 5.45 0.28 21.84
CA ALA A 11 4.54 1.35 21.47
C ALA A 11 3.95 2.07 22.70
N GLU A 12 3.72 1.33 23.79
CA GLU A 12 3.23 1.87 25.06
C GLU A 12 4.34 2.51 25.91
N ASN A 13 5.58 1.99 25.81
CA ASN A 13 6.72 2.44 26.60
C ASN A 13 7.94 2.78 25.72
N PRO A 14 7.99 3.97 25.10
CA PRO A 14 9.07 4.34 24.17
C PRO A 14 10.48 4.35 24.76
N GLN A 15 10.62 4.46 26.08
CA GLN A 15 11.91 4.47 26.79
C GLN A 15 12.49 3.06 27.02
N LEU A 16 11.67 2.02 26.82
CA LEU A 16 12.08 0.64 27.03
C LEU A 16 12.84 0.12 25.80
N ALA A 17 14.11 -0.20 25.96
CA ALA A 17 14.84 -0.98 24.96
C ALA A 17 14.48 -2.46 25.07
N PHE A 18 13.38 -2.82 24.44
CA PHE A 18 12.98 -4.21 24.33
C PHE A 18 13.40 -4.76 22.96
N THR A 19 14.60 -5.33 22.91
CA THR A 19 15.13 -6.02 21.72
C THR A 19 14.68 -7.48 21.69
N THR A 20 14.21 -7.94 20.53
CA THR A 20 13.89 -9.35 20.28
C THR A 20 14.85 -9.94 19.26
N LEU A 21 15.33 -11.16 19.53
CA LEU A 21 16.20 -11.93 18.67
C LEU A 21 15.53 -13.26 18.33
N ASP A 22 15.41 -13.54 17.04
CA ASP A 22 14.89 -14.79 16.50
C ASP A 22 16.02 -15.66 15.95
N ILE A 23 16.26 -16.81 16.57
CA ILE A 23 17.36 -17.72 16.24
C ILE A 23 16.81 -18.88 15.42
N ASP A 24 17.53 -19.25 14.37
CA ASP A 24 17.20 -20.41 13.54
C ASP A 24 17.34 -21.71 14.34
N ALA A 25 16.22 -22.40 14.58
CA ALA A 25 16.17 -23.61 15.40
C ALA A 25 16.80 -24.84 14.72
N GLU A 26 16.94 -24.81 13.39
CA GLU A 26 17.49 -25.92 12.62
C GLU A 26 19.03 -25.91 12.62
N LYS A 27 19.65 -24.82 13.08
CA LYS A 27 21.10 -24.65 13.06
C LYS A 27 21.72 -24.69 14.47
N PRO A 28 22.91 -25.30 14.61
CA PRO A 28 23.61 -25.30 15.89
C PRO A 28 23.92 -23.87 16.35
N MET A 29 23.47 -23.53 17.56
CA MET A 29 23.70 -22.21 18.15
C MET A 29 25.13 -22.06 18.70
N ASP A 30 25.83 -23.17 18.92
CA ASP A 30 27.18 -23.26 19.49
C ASP A 30 28.30 -22.95 18.49
N ALA A 31 27.97 -22.72 17.22
CA ALA A 31 28.90 -22.15 16.26
C ALA A 31 29.42 -20.80 16.78
N SER A 32 30.75 -20.65 16.90
CA SER A 32 31.40 -19.45 17.47
C SER A 32 30.86 -18.15 16.86
N LYS A 33 30.59 -18.16 15.56
CA LYS A 33 30.05 -17.04 14.81
C LYS A 33 28.62 -16.64 15.22
N ASN A 34 27.76 -17.59 15.60
CA ASN A 34 26.43 -17.28 16.13
C ASN A 34 26.55 -16.56 17.47
N VAL A 35 27.43 -17.03 18.36
CA VAL A 35 27.69 -16.38 19.66
C VAL A 35 28.20 -14.96 19.47
N GLU A 36 29.18 -14.75 18.59
CA GLU A 36 29.68 -13.42 18.22
C GLU A 36 28.55 -12.52 17.69
N THR A 37 27.69 -13.06 16.83
CA THR A 37 26.55 -12.33 16.26
C THR A 37 25.53 -11.93 17.34
N VAL A 38 25.25 -12.80 18.31
CA VAL A 38 24.36 -12.48 19.44
C VAL A 38 24.93 -11.33 20.28
N ILE A 39 26.24 -11.35 20.55
CA ILE A 39 26.92 -10.28 21.31
C ILE A 39 26.84 -8.95 20.54
N ASP A 40 27.11 -8.96 19.24
CA ASP A 40 27.01 -7.77 18.38
C ASP A 40 25.58 -7.20 18.38
N ILE A 41 24.56 -8.05 18.27
CA ILE A 41 23.15 -7.64 18.34
C ILE A 41 22.82 -7.03 19.70
N PHE A 42 23.32 -7.60 20.80
CA PHE A 42 23.10 -7.07 22.15
C PHE A 42 23.65 -5.64 22.28
N ILE A 43 24.91 -5.43 21.85
CA ILE A 43 25.57 -4.12 21.86
C ILE A 43 24.83 -3.12 20.97
N LYS A 44 24.41 -3.55 19.77
CA LYS A 44 23.63 -2.71 18.85
C LYS A 44 22.25 -2.34 19.41
N GLY A 45 21.58 -3.27 20.09
CA GLY A 45 20.28 -3.03 20.74
C GLY A 45 20.37 -2.00 21.86
N GLU A 46 21.43 -2.03 22.66
CA GLU A 46 21.68 -1.01 23.70
C GLU A 46 21.91 0.38 23.08
N ASN A 47 22.78 0.45 22.07
CA ASN A 47 23.11 1.70 21.38
C ASN A 47 21.93 2.28 20.59
N SER A 48 21.01 1.42 20.15
CA SER A 48 19.84 1.83 19.35
C SER A 48 18.94 2.82 20.08
N LYS A 49 18.88 2.84 21.42
CA LYS A 49 18.11 3.84 22.20
C LYS A 49 18.37 5.29 21.79
N HIS A 50 19.59 5.58 21.35
CA HIS A 50 20.04 6.94 21.00
C HIS A 50 19.97 7.21 19.48
N SER A 51 19.57 6.21 18.69
CA SER A 51 19.40 6.34 17.24
C SER A 51 18.09 7.04 16.91
N ALA A 52 18.11 7.88 15.87
CA ALA A 52 16.88 8.42 15.29
C ALA A 52 15.95 7.33 14.71
N ARG A 53 16.51 6.17 14.38
CA ARG A 53 15.79 5.00 13.84
C ARG A 53 16.35 3.73 14.48
N PRO A 54 15.91 3.39 15.71
CA PRO A 54 16.36 2.18 16.39
C PRO A 54 15.87 0.92 15.70
N ASP A 55 16.72 -0.11 15.65
CA ASP A 55 16.31 -1.46 15.30
C ASP A 55 16.09 -2.25 16.60
N TRP A 56 14.92 -2.88 16.74
CA TRP A 56 14.51 -3.63 17.94
C TRP A 56 14.25 -5.11 17.67
N GLU A 57 14.31 -5.51 16.41
CA GLU A 57 13.97 -6.85 15.95
C GLU A 57 15.11 -7.36 15.09
N TYR A 58 15.65 -8.51 15.49
CA TYR A 58 16.75 -9.16 14.80
C TYR A 58 16.42 -10.62 14.58
N ALA A 59 16.96 -11.18 13.50
CA ALA A 59 16.93 -12.61 13.25
C ALA A 59 18.33 -13.07 12.85
N ILE A 60 18.78 -14.22 13.34
CA ILE A 60 19.98 -14.87 12.81
C ILE A 60 19.53 -15.90 11.78
N ARG A 61 19.99 -15.74 10.55
CA ARG A 61 19.75 -16.67 9.44
C ARG A 61 21.06 -16.93 8.72
N ASN A 62 21.39 -18.19 8.51
CA ASN A 62 22.66 -18.58 7.90
C ASN A 62 23.88 -17.89 8.55
N GLU A 63 23.89 -17.76 9.89
CA GLU A 63 24.95 -17.09 10.66
C GLU A 63 25.09 -15.57 10.41
N HIS A 64 24.06 -14.94 9.84
CA HIS A 64 24.04 -13.50 9.61
C HIS A 64 22.89 -12.85 10.38
N ALA A 65 23.17 -11.71 11.02
CA ALA A 65 22.16 -10.85 11.61
C ALA A 65 21.33 -10.17 10.51
N MET A 66 20.02 -10.31 10.59
CA MET A 66 19.03 -9.73 9.69
C MET A 66 18.08 -8.83 10.48
N VAL A 67 17.65 -7.73 9.88
CA VAL A 67 16.65 -6.81 10.46
C VAL A 67 15.44 -6.79 9.54
N PRO A 68 14.21 -7.03 10.04
CA PRO A 68 13.02 -6.97 9.23
C PRO A 68 12.74 -5.53 8.80
N LYS A 69 12.43 -5.34 7.52
CA LYS A 69 11.99 -4.05 6.96
C LYS A 69 10.67 -4.25 6.22
N ILE A 70 9.77 -3.29 6.36
CA ILE A 70 8.52 -3.26 5.60
C ILE A 70 8.83 -2.65 4.24
N LEU A 71 8.59 -3.41 3.17
CA LEU A 71 8.75 -2.96 1.80
C LEU A 71 7.38 -2.77 1.17
N MET A 72 7.25 -1.74 0.34
CA MET A 72 6.03 -1.51 -0.41
C MET A 72 5.92 -2.54 -1.55
N GLU A 73 4.84 -3.30 -1.56
CA GLU A 73 4.53 -4.21 -2.66
C GLU A 73 3.80 -3.45 -3.77
N LYS A 74 4.54 -3.03 -4.79
CA LYS A 74 3.97 -2.25 -5.90
C LYS A 74 2.89 -3.01 -6.67
N GLY A 75 3.13 -4.29 -6.98
CA GLY A 75 2.21 -5.10 -7.80
C GLY A 75 0.81 -5.18 -7.20
N MET A 76 0.69 -5.55 -5.93
CA MET A 76 -0.61 -5.61 -5.25
C MET A 76 -1.23 -4.22 -5.05
N ASN A 77 -0.44 -3.19 -4.75
CA ASN A 77 -0.96 -1.82 -4.64
C ASN A 77 -1.52 -1.31 -5.98
N ASP A 78 -0.83 -1.57 -7.09
CA ASP A 78 -1.25 -1.18 -8.43
C ASP A 78 -2.53 -1.95 -8.83
N LEU A 79 -2.61 -3.24 -8.51
CA LEU A 79 -3.84 -4.03 -8.71
C LEU A 79 -5.00 -3.50 -7.87
N ILE A 80 -4.80 -3.16 -6.59
CA ILE A 80 -5.86 -2.58 -5.76
C ILE A 80 -6.30 -1.22 -6.31
N ALA A 81 -5.37 -0.43 -6.83
CA ALA A 81 -5.67 0.85 -7.48
C ALA A 81 -6.59 0.65 -8.69
N THR A 82 -6.40 -0.39 -9.52
CA THR A 82 -7.29 -0.64 -10.66
C THR A 82 -8.71 -1.04 -10.25
N TYR A 83 -8.91 -1.63 -9.06
CA TYR A 83 -10.25 -1.99 -8.57
C TYR A 83 -11.04 -0.83 -7.95
N ASN A 84 -10.36 0.21 -7.46
CA ASN A 84 -10.97 1.29 -6.67
C ASN A 84 -11.00 2.66 -7.37
N ILE A 85 -10.60 2.73 -8.64
CA ILE A 85 -10.62 3.98 -9.39
C ILE A 85 -11.81 3.95 -10.34
N GLY A 86 -12.84 4.76 -10.05
CA GLY A 86 -13.75 5.21 -11.10
C GLY A 86 -12.92 5.87 -12.22
N PRO A 87 -13.31 5.75 -13.49
CA PRO A 87 -12.46 6.06 -14.64
C PRO A 87 -11.68 7.37 -14.46
N THR A 88 -10.34 7.28 -14.54
CA THR A 88 -9.46 8.45 -14.48
C THR A 88 -9.65 9.28 -15.74
N ALA A 89 -9.72 10.61 -15.60
CA ALA A 89 -9.66 11.48 -16.76
C ALA A 89 -8.34 11.25 -17.51
N GLU A 90 -8.46 11.06 -18.83
CA GLU A 90 -7.33 10.89 -19.74
C GLU A 90 -7.34 12.01 -20.78
N ASP A 91 -6.16 12.36 -21.29
CA ASP A 91 -6.05 13.31 -22.39
C ASP A 91 -6.68 12.72 -23.65
N ALA A 92 -7.68 13.42 -24.19
CA ALA A 92 -8.41 13.00 -25.38
C ALA A 92 -8.67 14.19 -26.30
N LEU A 93 -9.02 13.88 -27.56
CA LEU A 93 -9.49 14.89 -28.49
C LEU A 93 -10.75 15.55 -27.94
N PHE A 94 -10.79 16.89 -27.97
CA PHE A 94 -11.95 17.66 -27.51
C PHE A 94 -13.25 17.28 -28.24
N LYS A 95 -13.15 16.93 -29.53
CA LYS A 95 -14.29 16.44 -30.32
C LYS A 95 -14.15 14.92 -30.52
N GLN A 96 -15.07 14.17 -29.91
CA GLN A 96 -15.21 12.73 -30.08
C GLN A 96 -16.56 12.45 -30.75
N GLU A 97 -16.55 11.99 -32.01
CA GLU A 97 -17.80 11.69 -32.72
C GLU A 97 -18.57 10.55 -32.03
N GLY A 98 -19.88 10.74 -31.84
CA GLY A 98 -20.73 9.73 -31.19
C GLY A 98 -20.65 9.67 -29.66
N ARG A 99 -19.77 10.43 -29.01
CA ARG A 99 -19.63 10.46 -27.55
C ARG A 99 -19.89 11.86 -26.98
N PRO A 100 -21.15 12.17 -26.60
CA PRO A 100 -21.45 13.44 -25.97
C PRO A 100 -20.90 13.47 -24.55
N MET A 101 -20.10 14.49 -24.25
CA MET A 101 -19.52 14.70 -22.92
C MET A 101 -20.04 16.00 -22.30
N THR A 102 -20.10 16.03 -20.97
CA THR A 102 -20.44 17.20 -20.15
C THR A 102 -19.33 17.49 -19.14
N LEU A 103 -19.19 18.75 -18.73
CA LEU A 103 -18.19 19.14 -17.74
C LEU A 103 -18.68 18.78 -16.33
N SER A 104 -17.81 18.15 -15.54
CA SER A 104 -18.07 17.78 -14.14
C SER A 104 -16.90 18.18 -13.25
N VAL A 105 -17.21 18.49 -11.98
CA VAL A 105 -16.21 18.71 -10.93
C VAL A 105 -15.97 17.38 -10.23
N GLY A 106 -14.75 16.84 -10.29
CA GLY A 106 -14.39 15.60 -9.61
C GLY A 106 -14.41 15.74 -8.09
N THR A 107 -13.74 16.78 -7.56
CA THR A 107 -13.73 17.11 -6.12
C THR A 107 -14.20 18.55 -5.91
N PRO A 108 -15.36 18.78 -5.26
CA PRO A 108 -15.85 20.12 -4.98
C PRO A 108 -14.81 20.99 -4.27
N GLY A 109 -14.65 22.25 -4.72
CA GLY A 109 -13.66 23.18 -4.17
C GLY A 109 -12.25 23.07 -4.76
N ARG A 110 -12.01 22.10 -5.66
CA ARG A 110 -10.74 21.91 -6.38
C ARG A 110 -10.93 22.09 -7.87
N LEU A 111 -10.59 23.26 -8.39
CA LEU A 111 -10.74 23.59 -9.82
C LEU A 111 -9.84 22.75 -10.73
N ASP A 112 -8.74 22.21 -10.20
CA ASP A 112 -7.85 21.28 -10.90
C ASP A 112 -8.45 19.88 -11.13
N THR A 113 -9.66 19.63 -10.61
CA THR A 113 -10.40 18.37 -10.81
C THR A 113 -11.56 18.49 -11.80
N LEU A 114 -11.61 19.59 -12.57
CA LEU A 114 -12.56 19.72 -13.67
C LEU A 114 -12.23 18.70 -14.77
N GLN A 115 -13.20 17.86 -15.12
CA GLN A 115 -13.06 16.81 -16.12
C GLN A 115 -14.31 16.68 -16.97
N PHE A 116 -14.16 16.19 -18.20
CA PHE A 116 -15.29 15.82 -19.05
C PHE A 116 -15.72 14.38 -18.73
N VAL A 117 -17.02 14.19 -18.52
CA VAL A 117 -17.65 12.87 -18.29
C VAL A 117 -18.74 12.65 -19.33
N ASP A 118 -19.13 11.39 -19.55
CA ASP A 118 -20.23 11.08 -20.48
C ASP A 118 -21.52 11.78 -20.06
N ASP A 119 -22.23 12.39 -21.02
CA ASP A 119 -23.49 13.08 -20.78
C ASP A 119 -24.65 12.05 -20.63
N PRO A 120 -25.17 11.84 -19.40
CA PRO A 120 -26.20 10.83 -19.16
C PRO A 120 -27.52 11.19 -19.85
N THR A 121 -27.77 12.46 -20.17
CA THR A 121 -29.04 12.92 -20.73
C THR A 121 -29.19 12.51 -22.19
N ARG A 122 -28.08 12.43 -22.96
CA ARG A 122 -28.11 11.99 -24.36
C ARG A 122 -28.14 10.48 -24.53
N VAL A 123 -27.59 9.72 -23.58
CA VAL A 123 -27.68 8.24 -23.58
C VAL A 123 -29.14 7.78 -23.45
N LEU A 124 -29.92 8.41 -22.58
CA LEU A 124 -31.35 8.10 -22.38
C LEU A 124 -32.23 8.52 -23.57
N TRP A 125 -31.86 9.59 -24.29
CA TRP A 125 -32.54 10.04 -25.50
C TRP A 125 -32.43 9.04 -26.66
N ASN A 126 -31.26 8.41 -26.84
CA ASN A 126 -31.04 7.42 -27.90
C ASN A 126 -31.82 6.12 -27.66
N LEU A 127 -31.88 5.64 -26.41
CA LEU A 127 -32.67 4.46 -26.05
C LEU A 127 -34.18 4.70 -26.23
N SER A 128 -34.66 5.89 -25.87
CA SER A 128 -36.07 6.26 -26.04
C SER A 128 -36.50 6.29 -27.52
N ARG A 129 -35.63 6.72 -28.44
CA ARG A 129 -35.92 6.71 -29.89
C ARG A 129 -35.93 5.30 -30.48
N ILE A 130 -35.04 4.41 -30.03
CA ILE A 130 -35.01 3.01 -30.46
C ILE A 130 -36.29 2.28 -30.02
N ILE A 131 -36.72 2.51 -28.77
CA ILE A 131 -37.96 1.93 -28.23
C ILE A 131 -39.19 2.49 -28.96
N MET A 132 -39.26 3.81 -29.18
CA MET A 132 -40.37 4.43 -29.94
C MET A 132 -40.44 3.95 -31.40
N TRP A 133 -39.30 3.75 -32.07
CA TRP A 133 -39.28 3.25 -33.44
C TRP A 133 -39.78 1.80 -33.53
N ARG A 134 -39.44 0.95 -32.55
CA ARG A 134 -39.87 -0.45 -32.46
C ARG A 134 -41.35 -0.62 -32.08
N LEU A 135 -41.96 0.38 -31.44
CA LEU A 135 -43.40 0.42 -31.13
C LEU A 135 -44.26 0.93 -32.30
N LYS A 136 -43.69 1.70 -33.23
CA LYS A 136 -44.40 2.27 -34.38
C LYS A 136 -44.33 1.41 -35.65
N SER A 137 -43.61 0.28 -35.60
CA SER A 137 -43.41 -0.69 -36.68
C SER A 137 -44.10 -2.04 -36.43
N ARG A 138 -45.12 -2.05 -35.57
CA ARG A 138 -46.10 -3.13 -35.43
C ARG A 138 -47.49 -2.63 -35.80
#